data_AF-A0A1U9Z0W2-F1
#
_entry.id   AF-A0A1U9Z0W2-F1
#
_cell.length_a   1.000
_cell.length_b   1.000
_cell.length_c   1.000
_cell.angle_alpha   90.00
_cell.angle_beta   90.00
_cell.angle_gamma   90.00
#
_symmetry.space_group_name_H-M   'P 1'
#
loop_
_entity.id
_entity.type
_entity.pdbx_description
1 polymer ?
#
loop_
_entity_poly.entity_id
_entity_poly.type
_entity_poly.pdbx_seq_one_letter_code
_entity_poly.pdbx_strand_id
1 'polypeptide(L)' 'MSIWNLLILAVFVVGYIWPTTIILKRLGYSPWWALLSVITPLNMIGLWVLARARWPRVEEKL' A
#
# COMPACT_ATOMS: atom_id res chain seq x y z
N MET A 1 7.91 -26.87 -4.98
CA MET A 1 8.09 -25.53 -4.37
C MET A 1 8.67 -25.73 -2.98
N SER A 2 9.89 -25.28 -2.72
CA SER A 2 10.54 -25.48 -1.42
C SER A 2 9.91 -24.56 -0.35
N ILE A 3 9.82 -25.02 0.90
CA ILE A 3 9.23 -24.26 2.02
C ILE A 3 9.95 -22.91 2.22
N TRP A 4 11.26 -22.87 1.95
CA TRP A 4 12.06 -21.64 1.95
C TRP A 4 11.54 -20.58 0.98
N ASN A 5 11.08 -20.99 -0.20
CA ASN A 5 10.54 -20.07 -1.20
C ASN A 5 9.23 -19.45 -0.71
N LEU A 6 8.41 -20.21 0.02
CA LEU A 6 7.17 -19.70 0.61
C LEU A 6 7.45 -18.69 1.73
N LEU A 7 8.46 -18.96 2.57
CA LEU A 7 8.89 -18.03 3.62
C LEU A 7 9.39 -16.71 3.04
N ILE A 8 10.24 -16.75 2.02
CA ILE A 8 10.76 -15.57 1.35
C ILE A 8 9.62 -14.77 0.71
N LEU A 9 8.70 -15.44 0.00
CA LEU A 9 7.54 -14.81 -0.60
C LEU A 9 6.66 -14.11 0.46
N ALA A 10 6.40 -14.77 1.59
CA ALA A 10 5.61 -14.21 2.67
C ALA A 10 6.25 -12.94 3.25
N VAL A 11 7.56 -12.94 3.47
CA VAL A 11 8.30 -11.75 3.95
C VAL A 11 8.19 -10.60 2.96
N PHE A 12 8.33 -10.86 1.66
CA PHE A 12 8.16 -9.83 0.63
C PHE A 12 6.74 -9.26 0.59
N VAL A 13 5.73 -10.12 0.66
CA VAL A 13 4.32 -9.71 0.67
C VAL A 13 4.02 -8.86 1.90
N VAL A 14 4.46 -9.27 3.09
CA VAL A 14 4.28 -8.49 4.32
C VAL A 14 5.03 -7.16 4.25
N GLY A 15 6.28 -7.17 3.77
CA GLY A 15 7.11 -5.98 3.57
C GLY A 15 6.52 -4.99 2.57
N TYR A 16 5.70 -5.45 1.62
CA TYR A 16 4.98 -4.61 0.67
C TYR A 16 3.62 -4.12 1.22
N ILE A 17 2.83 -5.00 1.83
CA ILE A 17 1.51 -4.65 2.38
C ILE A 17 1.66 -3.63 3.52
N TRP A 18 2.67 -3.80 4.39
CA TRP A 18 2.87 -2.96 5.56
C TRP A 18 2.97 -1.44 5.23
N PRO A 19 3.91 -0.96 4.39
CA PRO A 19 3.98 0.45 4.03
C PRO A 19 2.71 0.91 3.31
N THR A 20 2.10 0.05 2.49
CA THR A 20 0.86 0.35 1.79
C THR A 20 -0.28 0.63 2.77
N THR A 21 -0.45 -0.19 3.82
CA THR A 21 -1.45 0.08 4.87
C THR A 21 -1.21 1.38 5.63
N ILE A 22 0.05 1.76 5.87
CA ILE A 22 0.40 3.01 6.55
C ILE A 22 0.05 4.21 5.68
N ILE A 23 0.39 4.16 4.39
CA ILE A 23 0.06 5.20 3.41
C ILE A 23 -1.47 5.35 3.33
N LEU A 24 -2.21 4.25 3.21
CA LEU A 24 -3.66 4.30 3.14
C LEU A 24 -4.32 4.81 4.42
N LYS A 25 -3.84 4.38 5.59
CA LYS A 25 -4.30 4.93 6.87
C LYS A 25 -4.05 6.43 6.97
N ARG A 26 -2.89 6.92 6.51
CA ARG A 26 -2.57 8.35 6.47
C ARG A 26 -3.48 9.14 5.53
N LEU A 27 -3.93 8.52 4.45
CA LEU A 27 -4.85 9.11 3.49
C LEU A 27 -6.33 9.00 3.93
N GLY A 28 -6.62 8.39 5.08
CA GLY A 28 -7.99 8.16 5.56
C GLY A 28 -8.73 7.00 4.87
N TYR A 29 -8.04 6.22 4.06
CA TYR A 29 -8.61 5.04 3.40
C TYR A 29 -8.53 3.79 4.27
N SER A 30 -9.49 2.88 4.07
CA SER A 30 -9.55 1.61 4.80
C SER A 30 -8.32 0.73 4.50
N PRO A 31 -7.64 0.16 5.52
CA PRO A 31 -6.44 -0.67 5.35
C PRO A 31 -6.68 -1.94 4.50
N TRP A 32 -7.94 -2.33 4.30
CA TRP A 32 -8.35 -3.42 3.39
C TRP A 32 -7.93 -3.20 1.93
N TRP A 33 -7.76 -1.95 1.51
CA TRP A 33 -7.26 -1.63 0.17
C TRP A 33 -5.80 -2.04 -0.05
N ALA A 34 -4.98 -2.20 1.01
CA ALA A 34 -3.63 -2.71 0.86
C ALA A 34 -3.63 -4.19 0.42
N LEU A 35 -4.60 -4.99 0.87
CA LEU A 35 -4.77 -6.37 0.44
C LEU A 35 -5.12 -6.45 -1.06
N LEU A 36 -5.97 -5.53 -1.51
CA LEU A 36 -6.32 -5.40 -2.92
C LEU A 36 -5.11 -5.01 -3.77
N SER A 37 -4.23 -4.12 -3.31
CA SER A 37 -3.05 -3.65 -4.06
C SER A 37 -2.05 -4.73 -4.47
N VAL A 38 -2.07 -5.89 -3.81
CA VAL A 38 -1.22 -7.05 -4.12
C VAL A 38 -1.63 -7.70 -5.46
N ILE A 39 -2.86 -7.47 -5.91
CA ILE A 39 -3.36 -7.93 -7.20
C ILE A 39 -2.96 -6.87 -8.24
N THR A 40 -2.03 -7.20 -9.16
CA THR A 40 -1.42 -6.27 -10.15
C THR A 40 -2.33 -5.17 -10.73
N PRO A 41 -3.56 -5.43 -11.21
CA PRO A 41 -4.46 -4.36 -11.70
C PRO A 41 -4.88 -3.35 -10.62
N LEU A 42 -4.99 -3.76 -9.36
CA LEU A 42 -5.38 -2.90 -8.24
C LEU A 42 -4.25 -1.98 -7.79
N ASN A 43 -2.99 -2.27 -8.13
CA ASN A 43 -1.87 -1.34 -7.95
C ASN A 43 -2.08 -0.06 -8.79
N MET A 44 -2.50 -0.21 -10.05
CA MET A 44 -2.84 0.91 -10.94
C MET A 44 -3.97 1.76 -10.36
N ILE A 45 -5.00 1.12 -9.79
CA ILE A 45 -6.11 1.81 -9.10
C ILE A 45 -5.59 2.50 -7.83
N GLY A 46 -4.70 1.87 -7.08
CA GLY A 46 -4.07 2.44 -5.89
C GLY A 46 -3.32 3.73 -6.21
N LEU A 47 -2.48 3.74 -7.25
CA LEU A 47 -1.79 4.95 -7.73
C LEU A 47 -2.77 6.02 -8.22
N TRP A 48 -3.84 5.62 -8.91
CA TRP A 48 -4.87 6.54 -9.40
C TRP A 48 -5.66 7.20 -8.26
N VAL A 49 -5.98 6.42 -7.23
CA VAL A 49 -6.60 6.92 -5.99
C VAL A 49 -5.62 7.81 -5.24
N LEU A 50 -4.33 7.45 -5.13
CA LEU A 50 -3.29 8.28 -4.50
C LEU A 50 -3.12 9.63 -5.21
N ALA A 51 -3.19 9.63 -6.55
CA ALA A 51 -3.10 10.82 -7.38
C ALA A 51 -4.34 11.73 -7.22
N ARG A 52 -5.52 11.15 -6.98
CA ARG A 52 -6.75 11.90 -6.67
C ARG A 52 -6.90 12.25 -5.20
N ALA A 53 -6.19 11.57 -4.31
CA ALA A 53 -6.28 11.79 -2.88
C ALA A 53 -5.74 13.18 -2.56
N ARG A 54 -6.40 13.87 -1.62
CA ARG A 54 -5.96 15.19 -1.18
C ARG A 54 -4.71 14.99 -0.34
N TRP A 55 -3.56 15.37 -0.87
CA TRP A 55 -2.32 15.32 -0.11
C TRP A 55 -2.48 16.23 1.11
N PRO A 56 -2.21 15.76 2.33
CA PRO A 56 -2.18 16.63 3.49
C PRO A 56 -1.16 17.72 3.16
N ARG A 57 -1.65 18.95 3.04
CA ARG A 57 -0.85 20.12 2.72
C ARG A 57 0.40 20.05 3.59
N VAL A 58 1.56 20.09 2.95
CA VAL A 58 2.79 20.48 3.64
C VAL A 58 2.41 21.76 4.37
N GLU A 59 2.34 21.70 5.70
CA GLU A 59 2.19 22.90 6.51
C GLU A 59 3.41 23.74 6.17
N GLU A 60 3.20 24.67 5.25
CA GLU A 60 4.10 25.76 4.95
C GLU A 60 4.18 26.57 6.23
N LYS A 61 5.10 26.15 7.11
CA LYS A 61 5.51 26.95 8.26
C LYS A 61 6.15 28.22 7.68
N LEU A 62 5.30 29.24 7.59
CA LEU A 62 5.63 30.67 7.55
C LEU A 62 6.86 30.99 8.40
#